data_AF-A0A925SUZ0-F1
#
_entry.id   AF-A0A925SUZ0-F1
#
_cell.length_a   1.000
_cell.length_b   1.000
_cell.length_c   1.000
_cell.angle_alpha   90.00
_cell.angle_beta   90.00
_cell.angle_gamma   90.00
#
_symmetry.space_group_name_H-M   'P 1'
#
loop_
_entity.id
_entity.type
_entity.pdbx_description
1 polymer ?
#
loop_
_entity_poly.entity_id
_entity_poly.type
_entity_poly.pdbx_seq_one_letter_code
_entity_poly.pdbx_strand_id
1 'polypeptide(L)'
;MASKMLIDAAHPEETRVVVVRGTRVEEFDYESANKKQLRGNIYLAKVTRVEPSLQAAFVDYGGNRHGFLAFTEIHPDYYQIPVADRQALLDEEAAEESRASAAEAAEDEAAAG
;
A
#
# COMPACT_ATOMS: atom_id res chain seq x y z
N MET A 1 -6.05 -19.55 25.57
CA MET A 1 -5.48 -20.37 24.47
C MET A 1 -4.70 -19.43 23.56
N ALA A 2 -3.40 -19.64 23.39
CA ALA A 2 -2.56 -18.81 22.53
C ALA A 2 -2.79 -19.16 21.05
N SER A 3 -2.78 -18.13 20.19
CA SER A 3 -2.72 -18.32 18.75
C SER A 3 -1.29 -18.72 18.36
N LYS A 4 -1.15 -19.63 17.38
CA LYS A 4 0.14 -20.06 16.83
C LYS A 4 0.15 -19.84 15.34
N MET A 5 1.30 -19.43 14.80
CA MET A 5 1.56 -19.38 13.35
C MET A 5 2.45 -20.56 12.97
N LEU A 6 2.02 -21.36 12.02
CA LEU A 6 2.74 -22.52 11.47
C LEU A 6 3.15 -22.19 10.03
N ILE A 7 4.42 -22.39 9.71
CA ILE A 7 4.98 -22.13 8.37
C ILE A 7 5.55 -23.44 7.84
N ASP A 8 5.05 -23.90 6.69
CA ASP A 8 5.55 -25.08 5.98
C ASP A 8 6.19 -24.64 4.66
N ALA A 9 7.50 -24.85 4.57
CA ALA A 9 8.32 -24.58 3.39
C ALA A 9 9.10 -25.83 2.94
N ALA A 10 8.62 -27.04 3.29
CA ALA A 10 9.26 -28.29 2.88
C ALA A 10 9.10 -28.56 1.37
N HIS A 11 8.07 -27.98 0.77
CA HIS A 11 7.72 -28.09 -0.64
C HIS A 11 8.32 -26.93 -1.44
N PRO A 12 9.25 -27.16 -2.38
CA PRO A 12 9.85 -26.08 -3.15
C PRO A 12 8.85 -25.36 -4.09
N GLU A 13 7.74 -25.99 -4.42
CA GLU A 13 6.67 -25.44 -5.26
C GLU A 13 5.79 -24.40 -4.55
N GLU A 14 5.68 -24.47 -3.22
CA GLU A 14 4.83 -23.58 -2.44
C GLU A 14 5.22 -23.49 -0.96
N THR A 15 5.01 -22.32 -0.39
CA THR A 15 5.11 -22.09 1.06
C THR A 15 3.70 -21.88 1.63
N ARG A 16 3.38 -22.53 2.75
CA ARG A 16 2.06 -22.44 3.39
C ARG A 16 2.19 -21.82 4.77
N VAL A 17 1.27 -20.92 5.12
CA VAL A 17 1.21 -20.27 6.43
C VAL A 17 -0.17 -20.46 7.04
N VAL A 18 -0.23 -20.91 8.29
CA VAL A 18 -1.49 -21.19 8.99
C VAL A 18 -1.49 -20.53 10.36
N VAL A 19 -2.54 -19.77 10.67
CA VAL A 19 -2.80 -19.27 12.02
C VAL A 19 -3.82 -20.19 12.69
N VAL A 20 -3.45 -20.78 13.83
CA VAL A 20 -4.30 -21.71 14.59
C VAL A 20 -4.55 -21.22 16.00
N ARG A 21 -5.74 -21.46 16.51
CA ARG A 21 -6.11 -21.27 17.92
C ARG A 21 -6.50 -22.62 18.53
N GLY A 22 -5.58 -23.20 19.29
CA GLY A 22 -5.73 -24.58 19.76
C GLY A 22 -5.55 -25.57 18.60
N THR A 23 -6.63 -26.26 18.22
CA THR A 23 -6.69 -27.19 17.07
C THR A 23 -7.49 -26.64 15.89
N ARG A 24 -8.04 -25.43 16.02
CA ARG A 24 -8.85 -24.79 14.99
C ARG A 24 -7.99 -23.87 14.13
N VAL A 25 -8.13 -23.99 12.82
CA VAL A 25 -7.57 -23.05 11.84
C VAL A 25 -8.43 -21.80 11.82
N GLU A 26 -7.79 -20.65 11.98
CA GLU A 26 -8.43 -19.33 11.85
C GLU A 26 -8.13 -18.73 10.47
N GLU A 27 -6.87 -18.84 10.02
CA GLU A 27 -6.42 -18.30 8.74
C GLU A 27 -5.44 -19.28 8.06
N PHE A 28 -5.51 -19.35 6.73
CA PHE A 28 -4.64 -20.15 5.89
C PHE A 28 -4.29 -19.33 4.65
N ASP A 29 -3.00 -19.21 4.38
CA ASP A 29 -2.49 -18.58 3.15
C ASP A 29 -1.37 -19.44 2.55
N TYR A 30 -1.12 -19.29 1.26
CA TYR A 30 -0.03 -19.98 0.58
C TYR A 30 0.54 -19.12 -0.56
N GLU A 31 1.85 -19.25 -0.76
CA GLU A 31 2.58 -18.61 -1.84
C GLU A 31 3.13 -19.68 -2.78
N SER A 32 2.79 -19.58 -4.07
CA SER A 32 3.34 -20.48 -5.11
C SER A 32 4.60 -19.88 -5.72
N ALA A 33 5.64 -20.71 -5.88
CA ALA A 33 6.90 -20.32 -6.50
C ALA A 33 6.75 -19.80 -7.94
N ASN A 34 5.71 -20.26 -8.66
CA ASN A 34 5.48 -19.94 -10.07
C ASN A 34 4.73 -18.62 -10.30
N LYS A 35 4.14 -18.03 -9.25
CA LYS A 35 3.33 -16.82 -9.39
C LYS A 35 3.69 -15.82 -8.30
N LYS A 36 4.70 -15.00 -8.58
CA LYS A 36 5.05 -13.87 -7.72
C LYS A 36 3.92 -12.85 -7.70
N GLN A 37 3.39 -12.58 -6.51
CA GLN A 37 2.48 -11.47 -6.29
C GLN A 37 3.28 -10.16 -6.31
N LEU A 38 2.94 -9.27 -7.23
CA LEU A 38 3.58 -7.96 -7.35
C LEU A 38 2.80 -6.84 -6.64
N ARG A 39 1.55 -7.13 -6.25
CA ARG A 39 0.66 -6.18 -5.59
C ARG A 39 1.17 -5.92 -4.17
N GLY A 40 1.27 -4.64 -3.80
CA GLY A 40 1.76 -4.21 -2.48
C GLY A 40 3.27 -4.04 -2.41
N ASN A 41 4.02 -4.44 -3.45
CA ASN A 41 5.45 -4.23 -3.49
C ASN A 41 5.80 -2.76 -3.67
N ILE A 42 6.89 -2.32 -3.03
CA ILE A 42 7.42 -0.97 -3.12
C ILE A 42 8.73 -1.01 -3.92
N TYR A 43 8.86 -0.12 -4.89
CA TYR A 43 10.02 -0.05 -5.77
C TYR A 43 10.60 1.37 -5.79
N LEU A 44 11.93 1.46 -5.86
CA LEU A 44 12.57 2.68 -6.38
C LEU A 44 12.47 2.63 -7.91
N ALA A 45 11.68 3.52 -8.48
CA ALA A 45 11.38 3.55 -9.91
C ALA A 45 11.88 4.84 -10.57
N LYS A 46 12.02 4.81 -11.90
CA LYS A 46 12.39 5.97 -12.71
C LYS A 46 11.24 6.37 -13.63
N VAL A 47 10.89 7.66 -13.67
CA VAL A 47 9.93 8.18 -14.65
C VAL A 47 10.53 8.06 -16.05
N THR A 48 9.83 7.36 -16.95
CA THR A 48 10.28 7.15 -18.34
C THR A 48 9.72 8.22 -19.27
N ARG A 49 8.45 8.60 -19.09
CA ARG A 49 7.79 9.69 -19.81
C ARG A 49 6.59 10.23 -19.02
N VAL A 50 6.22 11.46 -19.31
CA VAL A 50 5.02 12.13 -18.80
C VAL A 50 4.02 12.27 -19.94
N GLU A 51 2.76 11.93 -19.69
CA GLU A 51 1.65 11.99 -20.64
C GLU A 51 0.60 13.00 -20.16
N PRO A 52 0.69 14.28 -20.57
CA PRO A 52 -0.22 15.32 -20.09
C PRO A 52 -1.69 15.03 -20.41
N SER A 53 -1.96 14.43 -21.58
CA SER A 53 -3.32 14.05 -22.01
C SER A 53 -3.99 13.05 -21.07
N LEU A 54 -3.19 12.19 -20.42
CA LEU A 54 -3.68 11.21 -19.44
C LEU A 54 -3.58 11.73 -18.01
N GLN A 55 -3.00 12.92 -17.80
CA GLN A 55 -2.57 13.42 -16.49
C GLN A 55 -1.84 12.34 -15.69
N ALA A 56 -0.83 11.73 -16.31
CA ALA A 56 -0.12 10.60 -15.74
C ALA A 56 1.35 10.55 -16.18
N ALA A 57 2.13 9.74 -15.49
CA ALA A 57 3.49 9.39 -15.85
C ALA A 57 3.62 7.86 -16.01
N PHE A 58 4.47 7.44 -16.93
CA PHE A 58 4.90 6.04 -17.01
C PHE A 58 6.23 5.88 -16.25
N VAL A 59 6.33 4.81 -15.47
CA VAL A 59 7.50 4.53 -14.62
C VAL A 59 8.12 3.18 -14.95
N ASP A 60 9.44 3.12 -14.99
CA ASP A 60 10.19 1.88 -15.01
C ASP A 60 10.54 1.47 -13.57
N TYR A 61 9.97 0.35 -13.14
CA TYR A 61 10.20 -0.27 -11.83
C TYR A 61 10.91 -1.63 -11.94
N GLY A 62 11.47 -1.95 -13.12
CA GLY A 62 12.14 -3.23 -13.39
C GLY A 62 11.23 -4.38 -13.82
N GLY A 63 9.94 -4.09 -14.09
CA GLY A 63 8.99 -5.06 -14.62
C GLY A 63 9.02 -5.17 -16.15
N ASN A 64 8.31 -6.17 -16.69
CA ASN A 64 8.22 -6.40 -18.15
C ASN A 64 7.51 -5.28 -18.92
N ARG A 65 6.73 -4.44 -18.22
CA ARG A 65 6.02 -3.27 -18.77
C ARG A 65 6.19 -2.11 -17.80
N HIS A 66 6.20 -0.89 -18.34
CA HIS A 66 6.18 0.30 -17.50
C HIS A 66 4.89 0.37 -16.68
N GLY A 67 5.03 0.81 -15.44
CA GLY A 67 3.90 1.12 -14.56
C GLY A 67 3.23 2.41 -15.01
N PHE A 68 1.94 2.51 -14.70
CA PHE A 68 1.15 3.72 -14.91
C PHE A 68 0.97 4.39 -13.55
N LEU A 69 1.32 5.68 -13.46
CA LEU A 69 1.22 6.48 -12.25
C LEU A 69 0.36 7.72 -12.56
N ALA A 70 -0.88 7.73 -12.10
CA ALA A 70 -1.78 8.87 -12.26
C ALA A 70 -1.28 10.06 -11.43
N PHE A 71 -1.52 11.28 -11.89
CA PHE A 71 -1.05 12.49 -11.22
C PHE A 71 -1.64 12.65 -9.80
N THR A 72 -2.90 12.24 -9.60
CA THR A 72 -3.58 12.26 -8.29
C THR A 72 -2.98 11.29 -7.27
N GLU A 73 -2.15 10.34 -7.70
CA GLU A 73 -1.48 9.34 -6.85
C GLU A 73 -0.02 9.73 -6.55
N ILE A 74 0.39 10.94 -6.92
CA ILE A 74 1.75 11.45 -6.69
C ILE A 74 1.71 12.36 -5.47
N HIS A 75 2.40 11.93 -4.40
CA HIS A 75 2.54 12.72 -3.18
C HIS A 75 3.20 14.10 -3.46
N PRO A 76 2.76 15.20 -2.82
CA PRO A 76 3.28 16.55 -3.05
C PRO A 76 4.79 16.70 -2.90
N ASP A 77 5.44 15.84 -2.11
CA ASP A 77 6.92 15.81 -1.98
C ASP A 77 7.66 15.56 -3.30
N TYR A 78 7.00 14.96 -4.28
CA TYR A 78 7.60 14.73 -5.60
C TYR A 78 7.39 15.89 -6.57
N TYR A 79 6.59 16.90 -6.21
CA TYR A 79 6.31 18.03 -7.09
C TYR A 79 7.56 18.89 -7.27
N GLN A 80 7.74 19.50 -8.44
CA GLN A 80 8.84 20.42 -8.69
C GLN A 80 8.33 21.86 -8.52
N ILE A 81 8.06 22.24 -7.27
CA ILE A 81 7.52 23.55 -6.87
C ILE A 81 8.37 24.19 -5.77
N PRO A 82 8.25 25.52 -5.54
CA PRO A 82 8.88 26.19 -4.40
C PRO A 82 8.57 25.53 -3.06
N VAL A 83 9.52 25.57 -2.13
CA VAL A 83 9.39 24.92 -0.82
C VAL A 83 8.20 25.48 -0.02
N ALA A 84 7.95 26.78 -0.11
CA ALA A 84 6.81 27.41 0.56
C ALA A 84 5.48 26.84 0.07
N ASP A 85 5.32 26.69 -1.25
CA ASP A 85 4.10 26.15 -1.86
C ASP A 85 3.91 24.68 -1.49
N ARG A 86 5.00 23.89 -1.47
CA ARG A 86 4.96 22.50 -1.02
C ARG A 86 4.55 22.39 0.45
N GLN A 87 5.12 23.21 1.33
CA GLN A 87 4.80 23.18 2.74
C GLN A 87 3.32 23.51 2.99
N ALA A 88 2.79 24.51 2.26
CA ALA A 88 1.38 24.86 2.36
C ALA A 88 0.46 23.70 1.97
N LEU A 89 0.79 22.94 0.91
CA LEU A 89 0.03 21.75 0.51
C LEU A 89 0.08 20.64 1.57
N LEU A 90 1.26 20.37 2.13
CA LEU A 90 1.42 19.33 3.17
C LEU A 90 0.69 19.69 4.46
N ASP A 91 0.72 20.97 4.86
CA ASP A 91 0.03 21.45 6.06
C ASP A 91 -1.50 21.36 5.89
N GLU A 92 -1.99 21.62 4.67
CA GLU A 92 -3.41 21.47 4.32
C GLU A 92 -3.84 20.00 4.37
N GLU A 93 -3.12 19.09 3.71
CA GLU A 93 -3.38 17.65 3.75
C GLU A 93 -3.36 17.10 5.19
N ALA A 94 -2.37 17.49 6.00
CA ALA A 94 -2.28 17.07 7.39
C ALA A 94 -3.46 17.59 8.24
N ALA A 95 -3.91 18.82 7.99
CA ALA A 95 -5.07 19.36 8.66
C ALA A 95 -6.36 18.63 8.26
N GLU A 96 -6.52 18.27 7.00
CA GLU A 96 -7.65 17.45 6.51
C GLU A 96 -7.66 16.05 7.13
N GLU A 97 -6.52 15.35 7.13
CA GLU A 97 -6.38 14.03 7.77
C GLU A 97 -6.70 14.09 9.27
N SER A 98 -6.23 15.12 9.97
CA SER A 98 -6.54 15.31 11.39
C SER A 98 -8.03 15.53 11.64
N ARG A 99 -8.72 16.23 10.74
CA ARG A 99 -10.17 16.46 10.83
C ARG A 99 -10.96 15.21 10.52
N ALA A 100 -10.55 14.46 9.49
CA ALA A 100 -11.17 13.20 9.10
C ALA A 100 -11.05 12.17 10.22
N SER A 101 -9.84 11.96 10.75
CA SER A 101 -9.60 11.04 11.87
C SER A 101 -10.35 11.45 13.15
N ALA A 102 -10.45 12.74 13.45
CA ALA A 102 -11.25 13.23 14.58
C ALA A 102 -12.76 13.00 14.38
N ALA A 103 -13.26 13.11 13.15
CA ALA A 103 -14.65 12.83 12.82
C ALA A 103 -14.96 11.33 12.92
N GLU A 104 -14.11 10.46 12.36
CA GLU A 104 -14.23 9.00 12.48
C GLU A 104 -14.23 8.55 13.95
N ALA A 105 -13.32 9.10 14.77
CA ALA A 105 -13.27 8.80 16.20
C ALA A 105 -14.56 9.21 16.94
N ALA A 106 -15.14 10.37 16.60
CA ALA A 106 -16.39 10.82 17.21
C ALA A 106 -17.60 9.96 16.78
N GLU A 107 -17.62 9.47 15.53
CA GLU A 107 -18.64 8.55 15.03
C GLU A 107 -18.56 7.18 15.72
N ASP A 108 -17.35 6.63 15.88
CA ASP A 108 -17.13 5.37 16.61
C ASP A 108 -17.55 5.47 18.09
N GLU A 109 -17.24 6.58 18.76
CA GLU A 109 -17.69 6.83 20.14
C GLU A 109 -19.23 6.92 20.23
N ALA A 110 -19.89 7.54 19.25
CA ALA A 110 -21.34 7.64 19.22
C ALA A 110 -22.04 6.30 18.88
N ALA A 111 -21.41 5.43 18.10
CA ALA A 111 -21.93 4.11 17.74
C ALA A 111 -21.75 3.06 18.87
N ALA A 112 -20.79 3.29 19.78
CA ALA A 112 -20.50 2.40 20.90
C ALA A 112 -21.32 2.69 22.17
N GLY A 113 -22.05 3.81 22.22
CA GLY A 113 -22.92 4.22 23.34
C GLY A 113 -24.39 3.87 23.14
#